data_AF-A0A8S2Y605-F1
#
_entry.id   AF-A0A8S2Y605-F1
#
_cell.length_a   1.000
_cell.length_b   1.000
_cell.length_c   1.000
_cell.angle_alpha   90.00
_cell.angle_beta   90.00
_cell.angle_gamma   90.00
#
_symmetry.space_group_name_H-M   'P 1'
#
loop_
_entity.id
_entity.type
_entity.pdbx_description
1 polymer ?
#
loop_
_entity_poly.entity_id
_entity_poly.type
_entity_poly.pdbx_seq_one_letter_code
_entity_poly.pdbx_strand_id
1 'polypeptide(L)'
;MHFQFMVYKFDFNQNRLRLEESFAALIGIIFIYEAFDKIIDINRHRPVRLHTDQILPPNCSCFTSNTTRKLNLIMTINDCYKNQSHQFIGIPCQIINDKAYIPDVFFFSIILFLSTFTLAYTLKNFKFSRFLPMSVRTKVSDFGVVLAIFINVLIDYFVGLDTLKLAVPQKFATTKENRGWIIRPFGKNSPYIWLAAVLPALLATILIFMDQHITTVIINRKENKLKKGSGYHLDLLIVAVCIGINSVFGLPWFVAATVLSINHVIALKLESGTAAPGEKPKFLGVREQRVTGFIVFLFIGLSVFLTKILGYIPMPVLYGVFLYMGISSMKEIQFISRVLLIFMPEKYQPDYVYLRYVRTSRVHMFTFIQISCLVLLWVIKSVESISILFPIMVLALVGARKVMDYLFTQRELEYLDDVVPEVVKKEIEERKNSASLDKTDEENQ
;
A
#
# COMPACT_ATOMS: atom_id res chain seq x y z
N MET A 1 29.29 12.59 9.85
CA MET A 1 29.26 11.79 11.10
C MET A 1 28.54 12.49 12.25
N HIS A 2 28.91 13.73 12.64
CA HIS A 2 28.26 14.43 13.76
C HIS A 2 26.75 14.70 13.56
N PHE A 3 26.31 14.98 12.33
CA PHE A 3 24.89 15.15 11.99
C PHE A 3 24.10 13.84 12.09
N GLN A 4 24.70 12.75 11.64
CA GLN A 4 24.10 11.41 11.67
C GLN A 4 24.02 10.86 13.08
N PHE A 5 25.02 11.17 13.93
CA PHE A 5 25.04 10.84 15.36
C PHE A 5 24.07 11.69 16.17
N MET A 6 23.91 12.98 15.82
CA MET A 6 22.94 13.87 16.45
C MET A 6 21.50 13.48 16.08
N VAL A 7 21.25 13.11 14.82
CA VAL A 7 19.97 12.51 14.38
C VAL A 7 19.73 11.19 15.14
N TYR A 8 20.71 10.29 15.23
CA TYR A 8 20.56 9.01 15.95
C TYR A 8 20.26 9.17 17.45
N LYS A 9 20.89 10.15 18.11
CA LYS A 9 20.76 10.34 19.58
C LYS A 9 19.52 11.15 19.96
N PHE A 10 18.98 11.96 19.05
CA PHE A 10 17.73 12.70 19.25
C PHE A 10 16.47 11.85 18.96
N ASP A 11 16.63 10.73 18.25
CA ASP A 11 15.55 9.90 17.70
C ASP A 11 15.18 8.67 18.56
N PHE A 12 15.96 8.34 19.60
CA PHE A 12 15.83 7.02 20.24
C PHE A 12 14.80 6.88 21.38
N ASN A 13 14.47 7.94 22.14
CA ASN A 13 13.75 7.72 23.42
C ASN A 13 12.40 8.42 23.66
N GLN A 14 11.98 9.43 22.88
CA GLN A 14 10.70 10.09 23.20
C GLN A 14 9.93 10.66 22.00
N ASN A 15 10.54 10.75 20.80
CA ASN A 15 10.03 11.56 19.70
C ASN A 15 9.40 10.82 18.49
N ARG A 16 9.33 9.49 18.52
CA ARG A 16 9.09 8.62 17.34
C ARG A 16 7.64 8.49 16.84
N LEU A 17 6.69 8.19 17.73
CA LEU A 17 5.41 7.61 17.31
C LEU A 17 4.50 8.53 16.46
N ARG A 18 4.50 9.86 16.70
CA ARG A 18 3.59 10.80 16.00
C ARG A 18 3.86 10.97 14.51
N LEU A 19 5.14 10.96 14.12
CA LEU A 19 5.56 11.19 12.74
C LEU A 19 5.36 9.94 11.88
N GLU A 20 5.64 8.78 12.47
CA GLU A 20 5.46 7.48 11.84
C GLU A 20 3.99 7.21 11.50
N GLU A 21 3.05 7.58 12.39
CA GLU A 21 1.62 7.42 12.12
C GLU A 21 1.13 8.31 10.98
N SER A 22 1.52 9.60 11.00
CA SER A 22 1.17 10.52 9.91
C SER A 22 1.81 10.09 8.59
N PHE A 23 3.03 9.55 8.62
CA PHE A 23 3.70 9.00 7.45
C PHE A 23 3.02 7.74 6.93
N ALA A 24 2.71 6.78 7.80
CA ALA A 24 1.99 5.57 7.43
C ALA A 24 0.61 5.90 6.86
N ALA A 25 -0.08 6.89 7.42
CA ALA A 25 -1.34 7.40 6.88
C ALA A 25 -1.16 8.06 5.52
N LEU A 26 -0.11 8.87 5.32
CA LEU A 26 0.22 9.47 4.02
C LEU A 26 0.40 8.39 2.95
N ILE A 27 1.24 7.39 3.22
CA ILE A 27 1.48 6.31 2.27
C ILE A 27 0.20 5.52 2.00
N GLY A 28 -0.63 5.27 3.02
CA GLY A 28 -1.93 4.63 2.85
C GLY A 28 -2.86 5.41 1.91
N ILE A 29 -2.93 6.74 2.06
CA ILE A 29 -3.73 7.63 1.19
C ILE A 29 -3.15 7.65 -0.23
N ILE A 30 -1.82 7.70 -0.39
CA ILE A 30 -1.16 7.64 -1.70
C ILE A 30 -1.55 6.34 -2.42
N PHE A 31 -1.54 5.22 -1.70
CA PHE A 31 -1.88 3.92 -2.28
C PHE A 31 -3.35 3.84 -2.71
N ILE A 32 -4.27 4.42 -1.94
CA ILE A 32 -5.70 4.54 -2.31
C ILE A 32 -5.84 5.41 -3.57
N TYR A 33 -5.17 6.56 -3.61
CA TYR A 33 -5.19 7.45 -4.77
C TYR A 33 -4.66 6.76 -6.02
N GLU A 34 -3.52 6.06 -5.94
CA GLU A 34 -2.93 5.33 -7.06
C GLU A 34 -3.85 4.21 -7.57
N ALA A 35 -4.62 3.56 -6.69
CA ALA A 35 -5.60 2.55 -7.10
C ALA A 35 -6.73 3.15 -7.96
N PHE A 36 -7.21 4.36 -7.62
CA PHE A 36 -8.21 5.07 -8.42
C PHE A 36 -7.61 5.63 -9.73
N ASP A 37 -6.41 6.21 -9.65
CA ASP A 37 -5.71 6.76 -10.82
C ASP A 37 -5.49 5.70 -11.90
N LYS A 38 -5.04 4.50 -11.50
CA LYS A 38 -4.86 3.36 -12.41
C LYS A 38 -6.15 2.89 -13.07
N ILE A 39 -7.32 3.07 -12.44
CA ILE A 39 -8.61 2.78 -13.08
C ILE A 39 -9.00 3.87 -14.05
N ILE A 40 -8.76 5.13 -13.71
CA ILE A 40 -9.00 6.25 -14.62
C ILE A 40 -8.11 6.11 -15.87
N ASP A 41 -6.88 5.62 -15.72
CA ASP A 41 -5.99 5.31 -16.84
C ASP A 41 -6.53 4.21 -17.77
N ILE A 42 -7.35 3.27 -17.28
CA ILE A 42 -8.04 2.30 -18.15
C ILE A 42 -8.97 3.04 -19.13
N ASN A 43 -9.65 4.11 -18.70
CA ASN A 43 -10.50 4.91 -19.59
C ASN A 43 -9.67 5.54 -20.72
N ARG A 44 -8.41 5.92 -20.47
CA ARG A 44 -7.53 6.46 -21.51
C ARG A 44 -7.14 5.41 -22.55
N HIS A 45 -7.03 4.15 -22.15
CA HIS A 45 -6.69 3.05 -23.05
C HIS A 45 -7.90 2.40 -23.74
N ARG A 46 -9.08 2.42 -23.09
CA ARG A 46 -10.35 1.89 -23.58
C ARG A 46 -11.45 2.95 -23.34
N PRO A 47 -11.51 4.00 -24.19
CA PRO A 47 -12.40 5.13 -23.95
C PRO A 47 -13.86 4.73 -24.06
N VAL A 48 -14.70 5.27 -23.19
CA VAL A 48 -16.15 5.10 -23.28
C VAL A 48 -16.72 5.98 -24.40
N ARG A 49 -17.54 5.40 -25.29
CA ARG A 49 -18.43 6.20 -26.15
C ARG A 49 -19.74 6.46 -25.43
N LEU A 50 -20.09 7.74 -25.27
CA LEU A 50 -21.36 8.19 -24.71
C LEU A 50 -22.47 8.32 -25.76
N HIS A 51 -22.14 8.23 -27.05
CA HIS A 51 -23.10 8.36 -28.16
C HIS A 51 -23.40 6.97 -28.75
N THR A 52 -24.67 6.57 -28.71
CA THR A 52 -25.19 5.22 -28.95
C THR A 52 -25.49 4.92 -30.42
N ASP A 53 -25.27 5.88 -31.33
CA ASP A 53 -25.98 5.89 -32.62
C ASP A 53 -25.43 4.90 -33.67
N GLN A 54 -24.33 4.20 -33.39
CA GLN A 54 -23.83 3.12 -34.25
C GLN A 54 -23.19 2.00 -33.41
N ILE A 55 -23.98 0.96 -33.14
CA ILE A 55 -23.49 -0.30 -32.56
C ILE A 55 -22.80 -1.08 -33.67
N LEU A 56 -21.49 -0.90 -33.84
CA LEU A 56 -20.68 -1.77 -34.71
C LEU A 56 -20.28 -3.03 -33.92
N PRO A 57 -20.44 -4.24 -34.50
CA PRO A 57 -20.11 -5.47 -33.80
C PRO A 57 -18.59 -5.66 -33.63
N PRO A 58 -18.15 -6.39 -32.58
CA PRO A 58 -16.74 -6.59 -32.25
C PRO A 58 -15.97 -7.47 -33.25
N ASN A 59 -16.68 -8.22 -34.10
CA ASN A 59 -16.09 -9.09 -35.10
C ASN A 59 -15.91 -8.34 -36.42
N CYS A 60 -14.83 -7.58 -36.52
CA CYS A 60 -14.44 -6.93 -37.76
C CYS A 60 -13.71 -7.92 -38.66
N SER A 61 -14.14 -7.99 -39.91
CA SER A 61 -13.39 -8.70 -40.94
C SER A 61 -13.62 -8.01 -42.27
N CYS A 62 -12.58 -7.40 -42.83
CA CYS A 62 -12.58 -6.90 -44.20
C CYS A 62 -11.84 -7.93 -45.07
N PHE A 63 -12.54 -8.51 -46.05
CA PHE A 63 -11.97 -9.49 -46.97
C PHE A 63 -11.81 -8.88 -48.36
N THR A 64 -10.75 -9.29 -49.08
CA THR A 64 -10.58 -8.97 -50.51
C THR A 64 -11.30 -10.04 -51.34
N SER A 65 -12.05 -9.68 -52.38
CA SER A 65 -12.79 -10.67 -53.18
C SER A 65 -11.91 -11.65 -53.98
N ASN A 66 -10.59 -11.47 -54.04
CA ASN A 66 -9.73 -12.16 -55.01
C ASN A 66 -8.59 -13.01 -54.46
N THR A 67 -8.50 -13.24 -53.15
CA THR A 67 -7.64 -14.32 -52.61
C THR A 67 -8.21 -14.88 -51.31
N THR A 68 -8.22 -16.21 -51.18
CA THR A 68 -8.52 -16.97 -49.95
C THR A 68 -7.43 -16.80 -48.87
N ARG A 69 -6.92 -15.57 -48.69
CA ARG A 69 -6.05 -15.20 -47.58
C ARG A 69 -6.80 -14.22 -46.69
N LYS A 70 -7.16 -14.69 -45.48
CA LYS A 70 -7.55 -13.83 -44.36
C LYS A 70 -6.40 -12.86 -44.07
N LEU A 71 -6.39 -11.67 -44.65
CA LEU A 71 -5.56 -10.59 -44.14
C LEU A 71 -6.28 -9.99 -42.93
N ASN A 72 -5.76 -10.25 -41.74
CA ASN A 72 -6.13 -9.53 -40.52
C ASN A 72 -5.58 -8.10 -40.59
N LEU A 73 -6.07 -7.30 -41.53
CA LEU A 73 -5.75 -5.88 -41.64
C LEU A 73 -6.80 -5.09 -40.85
N ILE A 74 -6.34 -4.50 -39.74
CA ILE A 74 -7.12 -3.59 -38.90
C ILE A 74 -7.22 -2.27 -39.68
N MET A 75 -8.29 -2.07 -40.45
CA MET A 75 -8.50 -0.89 -41.30
C MET A 75 -9.64 -0.01 -40.77
N THR A 76 -9.52 1.32 -40.97
CA THR A 76 -10.56 2.28 -40.58
C THR A 76 -11.79 2.18 -41.48
N ILE A 77 -12.95 2.68 -41.00
CA ILE A 77 -14.22 2.69 -41.74
C ILE A 77 -14.06 3.25 -43.16
N ASN A 78 -13.25 4.30 -43.35
CA ASN A 78 -13.08 4.92 -44.66
C ASN A 78 -12.24 4.09 -45.62
N ASP A 79 -11.29 3.28 -45.13
CA ASP A 79 -10.41 2.48 -45.99
C ASP A 79 -11.06 1.16 -46.43
N CYS A 80 -12.01 0.61 -45.66
CA CYS A 80 -12.78 -0.56 -46.09
C CYS A 80 -13.83 -0.18 -47.16
N TYR A 81 -14.26 1.09 -47.24
CA TYR A 81 -15.17 1.59 -48.28
C TYR A 81 -14.47 2.29 -49.46
N LYS A 82 -13.23 2.80 -49.31
CA LYS A 82 -12.47 3.41 -50.41
C LYS A 82 -11.46 2.45 -51.02
N ASN A 83 -11.82 1.85 -52.15
CA ASN A 83 -11.05 1.98 -53.41
C ASN A 83 -11.82 1.30 -54.57
N GLN A 84 -12.03 2.08 -55.64
CA GLN A 84 -12.78 1.70 -56.86
C GLN A 84 -12.10 0.63 -57.74
N SER A 85 -11.44 -0.39 -57.18
CA SER A 85 -10.86 -1.46 -58.00
C SER A 85 -10.75 -2.82 -57.32
N HIS A 86 -10.80 -2.87 -55.98
CA HIS A 86 -10.81 -4.12 -55.23
C HIS A 86 -11.90 -4.00 -54.17
N GLN A 87 -13.05 -4.64 -54.41
CA GLN A 87 -14.16 -4.67 -53.46
C GLN A 87 -13.69 -5.36 -52.18
N PHE A 88 -13.46 -4.57 -51.13
CA PHE A 88 -13.37 -5.05 -49.77
C PHE A 88 -14.79 -5.20 -49.25
N ILE A 89 -15.21 -6.43 -48.92
CA ILE A 89 -16.53 -6.70 -48.36
C ILE A 89 -16.30 -7.17 -46.92
N GLY A 90 -16.91 -6.47 -45.96
CA GLY A 90 -16.64 -6.74 -44.56
C GLY A 90 -17.32 -5.82 -43.57
N ILE A 91 -17.31 -6.24 -42.30
CA ILE A 91 -17.75 -5.41 -41.18
C ILE A 91 -16.57 -4.49 -40.80
N PRO A 92 -16.71 -3.16 -40.95
CA PRO A 92 -15.63 -2.23 -40.67
C PRO A 92 -15.31 -2.19 -39.18
N CYS A 93 -14.04 -1.94 -38.85
CA CYS A 93 -13.60 -1.83 -37.46
C CYS A 93 -13.50 -0.37 -37.04
N GLN A 94 -14.04 -0.06 -35.86
CA GLN A 94 -13.84 1.24 -35.26
C GLN A 94 -12.53 1.26 -34.48
N ILE A 95 -11.53 1.94 -35.04
CA ILE A 95 -10.22 2.11 -34.44
C ILE A 95 -10.22 3.43 -33.65
N ILE A 96 -9.81 3.36 -32.38
CA ILE A 96 -9.50 4.54 -31.57
C ILE A 96 -8.06 4.33 -31.06
N ASN A 97 -7.13 5.21 -31.42
CA ASN A 97 -5.70 5.13 -31.07
C ASN A 97 -5.06 3.77 -31.40
N ASP A 98 -5.13 3.33 -32.66
CA ASP A 98 -4.53 2.09 -33.18
C ASP A 98 -4.99 0.77 -32.52
N LYS A 99 -6.11 0.80 -31.78
CA LYS A 99 -6.71 -0.41 -31.17
C LYS A 99 -8.19 -0.52 -31.52
N ALA A 100 -8.65 -1.76 -31.73
CA ALA A 100 -10.07 -2.06 -31.92
C ALA A 100 -10.86 -1.64 -30.67
N TYR A 101 -11.89 -0.83 -30.88
CA TYR A 101 -12.83 -0.45 -29.84
C TYR A 101 -13.65 -1.68 -29.41
N ILE A 102 -13.60 -2.01 -28.13
CA ILE A 102 -14.42 -3.05 -27.54
C ILE A 102 -15.37 -2.34 -26.57
N PRO A 103 -16.69 -2.41 -26.80
CA PRO A 103 -17.66 -1.75 -25.94
C PRO A 103 -17.60 -2.32 -24.51
N ASP A 104 -18.04 -1.51 -23.54
CA ASP A 104 -18.33 -1.90 -22.16
C ASP A 104 -17.18 -2.37 -21.26
N VAL A 105 -15.95 -2.51 -21.79
CA VAL A 105 -14.76 -2.95 -21.03
C VAL A 105 -14.48 -2.05 -19.82
N PHE A 106 -14.63 -0.73 -19.97
CA PHE A 106 -14.38 0.22 -18.88
C PHE A 106 -15.39 0.09 -17.74
N PHE A 107 -16.70 0.05 -18.07
CA PHE A 107 -17.75 -0.12 -17.07
C PHE A 107 -17.63 -1.47 -16.36
N PHE A 108 -17.34 -2.53 -17.10
CA PHE A 108 -17.09 -3.84 -16.52
C PHE A 108 -15.85 -3.85 -15.61
N SER A 109 -14.79 -3.11 -15.97
CA SER A 109 -13.60 -2.94 -15.12
C SER A 109 -13.92 -2.25 -13.78
N ILE A 110 -14.79 -1.23 -13.79
CA ILE A 110 -15.27 -0.59 -12.56
C ILE A 110 -16.07 -1.56 -11.69
N ILE A 111 -16.93 -2.38 -12.31
CA ILE A 111 -17.71 -3.40 -11.62
C ILE A 111 -16.78 -4.42 -10.95
N LEU A 112 -15.79 -4.97 -11.68
CA LEU A 112 -14.82 -5.91 -11.12
C LEU A 112 -14.00 -5.30 -9.98
N PHE A 113 -13.60 -4.04 -10.10
CA PHE A 113 -12.87 -3.31 -9.06
C PHE A 113 -13.67 -3.17 -7.76
N LEU A 114 -14.88 -2.61 -7.85
CA LEU A 114 -15.75 -2.39 -6.70
C LEU A 114 -16.23 -3.72 -6.10
N SER A 115 -16.52 -4.71 -6.94
CA SER A 115 -16.88 -6.07 -6.52
C SER A 115 -15.75 -6.71 -5.71
N THR A 116 -14.51 -6.66 -6.22
CA THR A 116 -13.36 -7.24 -5.52
C THR A 116 -13.12 -6.57 -4.16
N PHE A 117 -13.17 -5.23 -4.12
CA PHE A 117 -13.02 -4.48 -2.87
C PHE A 117 -14.13 -4.84 -1.86
N THR A 118 -15.38 -4.83 -2.29
CA THR A 118 -16.54 -5.11 -1.44
C THR A 118 -16.52 -6.55 -0.93
N LEU A 119 -16.22 -7.53 -1.80
CA LEU A 119 -16.09 -8.93 -1.41
C LEU A 119 -14.93 -9.15 -0.44
N ALA A 120 -13.75 -8.58 -0.70
CA ALA A 120 -12.61 -8.68 0.22
C ALA A 120 -12.93 -8.07 1.60
N TYR A 121 -13.56 -6.88 1.62
CA TYR A 121 -13.92 -6.19 2.85
C TYR A 121 -14.98 -6.95 3.65
N THR A 122 -16.03 -7.45 2.99
CA THR A 122 -17.11 -8.22 3.62
C THR A 122 -16.63 -9.58 4.12
N LEU A 123 -15.86 -10.33 3.32
CA LEU A 123 -15.26 -11.61 3.74
C LEU A 123 -14.29 -11.42 4.91
N LYS A 124 -13.53 -10.33 4.95
CA LYS A 124 -12.67 -10.05 6.10
C LYS A 124 -13.48 -9.74 7.35
N ASN A 125 -14.48 -8.86 7.24
CA ASN A 125 -15.36 -8.49 8.35
C ASN A 125 -16.31 -9.62 8.79
N PHE A 126 -16.49 -10.65 7.94
CA PHE A 126 -17.22 -11.85 8.28
C PHE A 126 -16.70 -12.47 9.57
N LYS A 127 -15.42 -12.26 9.93
CA LYS A 127 -14.85 -12.70 11.21
C LYS A 127 -15.52 -12.15 12.47
N PHE A 128 -16.20 -11.01 12.37
CA PHE A 128 -16.92 -10.40 13.48
C PHE A 128 -18.43 -10.66 13.41
N SER A 129 -18.89 -11.28 12.32
CA SER A 129 -20.30 -11.62 12.14
C SER A 129 -20.74 -12.67 13.16
N ARG A 130 -22.01 -12.60 13.57
CA ARG A 130 -22.64 -13.58 14.48
C ARG A 130 -23.03 -14.88 13.77
N PHE A 131 -22.97 -14.91 12.44
CA PHE A 131 -23.32 -16.08 11.65
C PHE A 131 -22.13 -17.07 11.55
N LEU A 132 -22.42 -18.38 11.55
CA LEU A 132 -21.48 -19.52 11.46
C LEU A 132 -20.59 -19.79 12.70
N PRO A 133 -20.09 -21.03 12.88
CA PRO A 133 -19.15 -21.36 13.95
C PRO A 133 -17.79 -20.66 13.74
N MET A 134 -17.12 -20.37 14.86
CA MET A 134 -15.85 -19.62 14.89
C MET A 134 -14.79 -20.19 13.95
N SER A 135 -14.63 -21.52 13.89
CA SER A 135 -13.62 -22.18 13.05
C SER A 135 -13.79 -21.92 11.56
N VAL A 136 -15.04 -21.96 11.06
CA VAL A 136 -15.33 -21.71 9.64
C VAL A 136 -15.13 -20.22 9.35
N ARG A 137 -15.65 -19.37 10.23
CA ARG A 137 -15.58 -17.92 10.11
C ARG A 137 -14.14 -17.39 10.05
N THR A 138 -13.24 -17.89 10.90
CA THR A 138 -11.81 -17.51 10.88
C THR A 138 -11.15 -17.96 9.58
N LYS A 139 -11.35 -19.22 9.14
CA LYS A 139 -10.80 -19.72 7.87
C LYS A 139 -11.27 -18.90 6.67
N VAL A 140 -12.57 -18.59 6.58
CA VAL A 140 -13.13 -17.78 5.48
C VAL A 140 -12.54 -16.37 5.48
N SER A 141 -12.36 -15.75 6.64
CA SER A 141 -11.76 -14.41 6.74
C SER A 141 -10.27 -14.39 6.42
N ASP A 142 -9.54 -15.44 6.78
CA ASP A 142 -8.10 -15.55 6.47
C ASP A 142 -7.86 -15.72 4.97
N PHE A 143 -8.67 -16.53 4.28
CA PHE A 143 -8.63 -16.70 2.82
C PHE A 143 -9.45 -15.64 2.05
N GLY A 144 -10.07 -14.68 2.72
CA GLY A 144 -11.07 -13.78 2.15
C GLY A 144 -10.59 -13.01 0.91
N VAL A 145 -9.36 -12.49 0.93
CA VAL A 145 -8.78 -11.76 -0.21
C VAL A 145 -8.55 -12.69 -1.40
N VAL A 146 -8.04 -13.91 -1.17
CA VAL A 146 -7.79 -14.90 -2.22
C VAL A 146 -9.10 -15.37 -2.83
N LEU A 147 -10.11 -15.63 -2.01
CA LEU A 147 -11.46 -15.98 -2.46
C LEU A 147 -12.09 -14.87 -3.30
N ALA A 148 -11.93 -13.60 -2.89
CA ALA A 148 -12.43 -12.46 -3.65
C ALA A 148 -11.77 -12.34 -5.04
N ILE A 149 -10.45 -12.58 -5.13
CA ILE A 149 -9.74 -12.64 -6.43
C ILE A 149 -10.31 -13.78 -7.28
N PHE A 150 -10.42 -14.99 -6.71
CA PHE A 150 -10.88 -16.16 -7.42
C PHE A 150 -12.31 -16.00 -7.98
N ILE A 151 -13.24 -15.48 -7.18
CA ILE A 151 -14.63 -15.24 -7.59
C ILE A 151 -14.69 -14.22 -8.74
N ASN A 152 -13.96 -13.10 -8.65
CA ASN A 152 -14.00 -12.09 -9.70
C ASN A 152 -13.27 -12.52 -10.98
N VAL A 153 -12.23 -13.35 -10.89
CA VAL A 153 -11.61 -13.99 -12.07
C VAL A 153 -12.59 -14.93 -12.75
N LEU A 154 -13.38 -15.70 -11.98
CA LEU A 154 -14.42 -16.56 -12.55
C LEU A 154 -15.51 -15.72 -13.24
N ILE A 155 -15.94 -14.61 -12.63
CA ILE A 155 -16.91 -13.69 -13.25
C ILE A 155 -16.37 -13.14 -14.58
N ASP A 156 -15.12 -12.67 -14.62
CA ASP A 156 -14.46 -12.22 -15.85
C ASP A 156 -14.42 -13.33 -16.92
N TYR A 157 -14.10 -14.56 -16.51
CA TYR A 157 -14.08 -15.72 -17.41
C TYR A 157 -15.46 -16.06 -17.98
N PHE A 158 -16.52 -16.03 -17.16
CA PHE A 158 -17.88 -16.33 -17.60
C PHE A 158 -18.47 -15.24 -18.50
N VAL A 159 -18.11 -13.97 -18.25
CA VAL A 159 -18.56 -12.84 -19.07
C VAL A 159 -17.81 -12.79 -20.40
N GLY A 160 -16.55 -13.24 -20.45
CA GLY A 160 -15.80 -13.42 -21.70
C GLY A 160 -15.41 -12.12 -22.41
N LEU A 161 -15.38 -10.99 -21.68
CA LEU A 161 -14.91 -9.71 -22.21
C LEU A 161 -13.37 -9.63 -22.19
N ASP A 162 -12.81 -8.97 -23.21
CA ASP A 162 -11.36 -8.73 -23.34
C ASP A 162 -10.87 -7.61 -22.40
N THR A 163 -10.89 -7.88 -21.11
CA THR A 163 -10.35 -7.01 -20.07
C THR A 163 -8.82 -6.96 -20.11
N LEU A 164 -8.23 -5.92 -19.50
CA LEU A 164 -6.77 -5.81 -19.37
C LEU A 164 -6.28 -6.85 -18.36
N LYS A 165 -5.54 -7.85 -18.84
CA LYS A 165 -5.00 -8.95 -18.01
C LYS A 165 -3.53 -8.72 -17.65
N LEU A 166 -3.07 -9.38 -16.59
CA LEU A 166 -1.69 -9.28 -16.13
C LEU A 166 -0.71 -9.80 -17.19
N ALA A 167 0.09 -8.90 -17.76
CA ALA A 167 1.10 -9.24 -18.76
C ALA A 167 2.43 -9.59 -18.08
N VAL A 168 2.74 -10.89 -17.98
CA VAL A 168 4.04 -11.37 -17.51
C VAL A 168 4.88 -11.81 -18.73
N PRO A 169 6.13 -11.35 -18.88
CA PRO A 169 6.97 -11.78 -19.99
C PRO A 169 7.27 -13.29 -19.90
N GLN A 170 7.16 -14.00 -21.02
CA GLN A 170 7.40 -15.45 -21.09
C GLN A 170 8.89 -15.82 -21.04
N LYS A 171 9.79 -14.84 -21.21
CA LYS A 171 11.24 -15.05 -21.23
C LYS A 171 11.92 -14.02 -20.33
N PHE A 172 12.93 -14.47 -19.58
CA PHE A 172 13.86 -13.57 -18.91
C PHE A 172 14.73 -12.90 -19.98
N ALA A 173 14.50 -11.61 -20.22
CA ALA A 173 15.25 -10.81 -21.18
C ALA A 173 15.85 -9.58 -20.48
N THR A 174 17.00 -9.14 -20.98
CA THR A 174 17.62 -7.88 -20.55
C THR A 174 16.86 -6.69 -21.16
N THR A 175 16.91 -5.51 -20.52
CA THR A 175 16.20 -4.30 -20.97
C THR A 175 16.57 -3.85 -22.39
N LYS A 176 17.72 -4.27 -22.89
CA LYS A 176 18.19 -4.05 -24.26
C LYS A 176 18.76 -5.36 -24.80
N GLU A 177 18.37 -5.76 -26.01
CA GLU A 177 18.80 -7.01 -26.64
C GLU A 177 20.32 -7.15 -26.74
N ASN A 178 21.03 -6.03 -26.94
CA ASN A 178 22.50 -6.00 -27.06
C ASN A 178 23.25 -5.89 -25.72
N ARG A 179 22.56 -5.88 -24.58
CA ARG A 179 23.17 -5.75 -23.25
C ARG A 179 23.32 -7.11 -22.58
N GLY A 180 24.56 -7.45 -22.20
CA GLY A 180 24.84 -8.58 -21.30
C GLY A 180 24.39 -8.31 -19.86
N TRP A 181 24.21 -9.39 -19.08
CA TRP A 181 23.71 -9.31 -17.70
C TRP A 181 24.62 -8.53 -16.75
N ILE A 182 25.93 -8.52 -16.98
CA ILE A 182 26.91 -7.79 -16.15
C ILE A 182 27.25 -6.46 -16.83
N ILE A 183 27.08 -5.35 -16.12
CA ILE A 183 27.52 -4.04 -16.59
C ILE A 183 29.02 -3.92 -16.37
N ARG A 184 29.76 -3.56 -17.42
CA ARG A 184 31.19 -3.23 -17.31
C ARG A 184 31.34 -1.88 -16.57
N PRO A 185 32.00 -1.83 -15.41
CA PRO A 185 32.07 -0.61 -14.59
C PRO A 185 32.84 0.52 -15.28
N PHE A 186 33.90 0.19 -16.01
CA PHE A 186 34.73 1.13 -16.76
C PHE A 186 34.37 1.06 -18.26
N GLY A 187 33.26 1.69 -18.63
CA GLY A 187 32.82 1.82 -20.01
C GLY A 187 33.54 2.95 -20.78
N LYS A 188 33.03 3.29 -21.97
CA LYS A 188 33.53 4.40 -22.83
C LYS A 188 33.26 5.81 -22.28
N ASN A 189 32.74 5.94 -21.07
CA ASN A 189 32.34 7.23 -20.50
C ASN A 189 33.56 8.00 -19.99
N SER A 190 33.56 9.33 -20.17
CA SER A 190 34.59 10.23 -19.67
C SER A 190 34.76 10.12 -18.15
N PRO A 191 36.00 10.16 -17.60
CA PRO A 191 36.26 9.97 -16.17
C PRO A 191 35.57 11.01 -15.27
N TYR A 192 35.27 12.20 -15.79
CA TYR A 192 34.52 13.23 -15.05
C TYR A 192 33.12 12.78 -14.63
N ILE A 193 32.50 11.86 -15.38
CA ILE A 193 31.16 11.34 -15.08
C ILE A 193 31.17 10.51 -13.80
N TRP A 194 32.27 9.85 -13.47
CA TRP A 194 32.39 9.03 -12.26
C TRP A 194 32.42 9.90 -11.01
N LEU A 195 33.11 11.05 -11.08
CA LEU A 195 33.15 12.02 -10.00
C LEU A 195 31.80 12.73 -9.84
N ALA A 196 31.14 13.07 -10.96
CA ALA A 196 29.80 13.65 -10.95
C ALA A 196 28.73 12.69 -10.36
N ALA A 197 28.90 11.37 -10.55
CA ALA A 197 27.97 10.35 -10.04
C ALA A 197 27.96 10.24 -8.50
N VAL A 198 28.98 10.73 -7.81
CA VAL A 198 29.04 10.74 -6.33
C VAL A 198 27.89 11.56 -5.73
N LEU A 199 27.52 12.67 -6.35
CA LEU A 199 26.48 13.56 -5.82
C LEU A 199 25.08 12.91 -5.86
N PRO A 200 24.61 12.35 -7.01
CA PRO A 200 23.39 11.56 -7.04
C PRO A 200 23.43 10.32 -6.14
N ALA A 201 24.58 9.64 -6.05
CA ALA A 201 24.73 8.46 -5.21
C ALA A 201 24.59 8.78 -3.72
N LEU A 202 25.16 9.91 -3.26
CA LEU A 202 25.00 10.38 -1.89
C LEU A 202 23.52 10.67 -1.59
N LEU A 203 22.82 11.37 -2.49
CA LEU A 203 21.40 11.67 -2.31
C LEU A 203 20.57 10.38 -2.27
N ALA A 204 20.79 9.45 -3.20
CA ALA A 204 20.11 8.16 -3.23
C ALA A 204 20.35 7.34 -1.96
N THR A 205 21.57 7.37 -1.42
CA THR A 205 21.92 6.68 -0.17
C THR A 205 21.10 7.24 1.00
N ILE A 206 20.95 8.57 1.09
CA ILE A 206 20.11 9.20 2.12
C ILE A 206 18.65 8.79 1.95
N LEU A 207 18.13 8.78 0.72
CA LEU A 207 16.75 8.37 0.42
C LEU A 207 16.48 6.93 0.87
N ILE A 208 17.33 5.99 0.46
CA ILE A 208 17.21 4.57 0.81
C ILE A 208 17.33 4.36 2.31
N PHE A 209 18.29 5.04 2.96
CA PHE A 209 18.46 4.96 4.40
C PHE A 209 17.19 5.41 5.14
N MET A 210 16.61 6.55 4.75
CA MET A 210 15.41 7.06 5.41
C MET A 210 14.20 6.16 5.19
N ASP A 211 13.99 5.66 3.97
CA ASP A 211 12.83 4.82 3.67
C ASP A 211 12.94 3.44 4.36
N GLN A 212 14.13 2.82 4.36
CA GLN A 212 14.38 1.60 5.13
C GLN A 212 14.25 1.81 6.65
N HIS A 213 14.70 2.96 7.16
CA HIS A 213 14.58 3.24 8.58
C HIS A 213 13.10 3.46 8.98
N ILE A 214 12.35 4.27 8.24
CA ILE A 214 10.93 4.53 8.54
C ILE A 214 10.12 3.23 8.48
N THR A 215 10.32 2.41 7.45
CA THR A 215 9.63 1.11 7.30
C THR A 215 9.93 0.17 8.46
N THR A 216 11.19 0.00 8.83
CA THR A 216 11.59 -0.91 9.94
C THR A 216 11.04 -0.45 11.28
N VAL A 217 10.97 0.85 11.53
CA VAL A 217 10.41 1.38 12.79
C VAL A 217 8.89 1.18 12.85
N ILE A 218 8.17 1.45 11.75
CA ILE A 218 6.72 1.22 11.67
C ILE A 218 6.36 -0.24 11.95
N ILE A 219 7.16 -1.19 11.44
CA ILE A 219 6.95 -2.62 11.67
C ILE A 219 7.28 -3.00 13.12
N ASN A 220 8.38 -2.45 13.67
CA ASN A 220 8.85 -2.74 15.02
C ASN A 220 8.11 -1.96 16.12
N ARG A 221 6.91 -1.43 15.83
CA ARG A 221 6.07 -0.78 16.84
C ARG A 221 5.76 -1.73 17.99
N LYS A 222 5.84 -1.21 19.22
CA LYS A 222 5.48 -1.94 20.46
C LYS A 222 4.04 -2.49 20.41
N GLU A 223 3.16 -1.84 19.66
CA GLU A 223 1.78 -2.26 19.42
C GLU A 223 1.67 -3.65 18.79
N ASN A 224 2.63 -4.03 17.95
CA ASN A 224 2.64 -5.34 17.29
C ASN A 224 3.04 -6.48 18.24
N LYS A 225 3.45 -6.17 19.49
CA LYS A 225 3.87 -7.13 20.52
C LYS A 225 4.84 -8.20 19.96
N LEU A 226 5.83 -7.76 19.18
CA LEU A 226 6.87 -8.64 18.64
C LEU A 226 7.72 -9.20 19.79
N LYS A 227 8.08 -10.49 19.69
CA LYS A 227 8.80 -11.21 20.75
C LYS A 227 10.30 -11.22 20.52
N LYS A 228 10.75 -11.21 19.26
CA LYS A 228 12.18 -11.18 18.93
C LYS A 228 12.70 -9.75 18.85
N GLY A 229 14.00 -9.61 19.14
CA GLY A 229 14.69 -8.33 19.06
C GLY A 229 14.71 -7.73 17.65
N SER A 230 14.87 -6.41 17.57
CA SER A 230 14.93 -5.66 16.31
C SER A 230 16.35 -5.63 15.74
N GLY A 231 16.46 -5.71 14.41
CA GLY A 231 17.73 -5.87 13.67
C GLY A 231 18.08 -4.70 12.75
N TYR A 232 17.90 -3.44 13.18
CA TYR A 232 18.02 -2.25 12.31
C TYR A 232 19.33 -2.17 11.51
N HIS A 233 20.48 -2.44 12.15
CA HIS A 233 21.78 -2.38 11.49
C HIS A 233 22.00 -3.53 10.49
N LEU A 234 21.50 -4.72 10.83
CA LEU A 234 21.61 -5.89 9.96
C LEU A 234 20.77 -5.71 8.70
N ASP A 235 19.55 -5.18 8.85
CA ASP A 235 18.66 -4.93 7.71
C ASP A 235 19.28 -3.92 6.74
N LEU A 236 19.89 -2.84 7.25
CA LEU A 236 20.59 -1.86 6.42
C LEU A 236 21.80 -2.45 5.69
N LEU A 237 22.58 -3.30 6.36
CA LEU A 237 23.72 -4.00 5.75
C LEU A 237 23.26 -4.89 4.60
N ILE A 238 22.19 -5.68 4.81
CA ILE A 238 21.65 -6.58 3.79
C ILE A 238 21.14 -5.78 2.58
N VAL A 239 20.41 -4.69 2.81
CA VAL A 239 19.94 -3.80 1.73
C VAL A 239 21.11 -3.22 0.95
N ALA A 240 22.18 -2.78 1.63
CA ALA A 240 23.39 -2.25 0.98
C ALA A 240 24.08 -3.31 0.09
N VAL A 241 24.21 -4.54 0.57
CA VAL A 241 24.77 -5.66 -0.21
C VAL A 241 23.89 -5.96 -1.42
N CYS A 242 22.56 -6.01 -1.26
CA CYS A 242 21.62 -6.22 -2.36
C CYS A 242 21.68 -5.11 -3.41
N ILE A 243 21.82 -3.84 -3.00
CA ILE A 243 22.00 -2.71 -3.92
C ILE A 243 23.30 -2.84 -4.69
N GLY A 244 24.39 -3.25 -4.04
CA GLY A 244 25.67 -3.52 -4.70
C GLY A 244 25.52 -4.59 -5.79
N ILE A 245 24.91 -5.72 -5.46
CA ILE A 245 24.65 -6.83 -6.39
C ILE A 245 23.76 -6.36 -7.55
N ASN A 246 22.63 -5.70 -7.26
CA ASN A 246 21.71 -5.21 -8.27
C ASN A 246 22.36 -4.16 -9.18
N SER A 247 23.28 -3.34 -8.67
CA SER A 247 24.00 -2.35 -9.48
C SER A 247 24.95 -3.01 -10.47
N VAL A 248 25.61 -4.11 -10.10
CA VAL A 248 26.49 -4.88 -11.01
C VAL A 248 25.69 -5.53 -12.14
N PHE A 249 24.52 -6.09 -11.81
CA PHE A 249 23.60 -6.65 -12.81
C PHE A 249 22.76 -5.58 -13.55
N GLY A 250 22.78 -4.34 -13.05
CA GLY A 250 21.91 -3.22 -13.43
C GLY A 250 20.43 -3.56 -13.43
N LEU A 251 20.01 -4.21 -12.35
CA LEU A 251 18.64 -4.40 -11.91
C LEU A 251 18.21 -3.17 -11.08
N PRO A 252 16.90 -2.86 -11.01
CA PRO A 252 16.42 -1.78 -10.15
C PRO A 252 16.77 -2.06 -8.68
N TRP A 253 17.02 -0.98 -7.93
CA TRP A 253 17.21 -1.07 -6.48
C TRP A 253 15.89 -1.39 -5.79
N PHE A 254 15.95 -2.19 -4.73
CA PHE A 254 14.79 -2.54 -3.92
C PHE A 254 14.97 -1.98 -2.52
N VAL A 255 13.87 -1.43 -1.99
CA VAL A 255 13.74 -0.95 -0.61
C VAL A 255 12.54 -1.64 0.01
N ALA A 256 12.52 -1.76 1.34
CA ALA A 256 11.37 -2.33 2.05
C ALA A 256 10.08 -1.54 1.74
N ALA A 257 9.03 -2.25 1.32
CA ALA A 257 7.73 -1.64 1.05
C ALA A 257 6.90 -1.54 2.34
N THR A 258 6.55 -0.32 2.77
CA THR A 258 5.77 -0.06 4.00
C THR A 258 4.40 -0.76 4.00
N VAL A 259 3.52 -0.45 3.04
CA VAL A 259 2.13 -0.94 3.00
C VAL A 259 2.07 -2.46 2.91
N LEU A 260 2.94 -3.05 2.09
CA LEU A 260 2.99 -4.50 1.92
C LEU A 260 3.47 -5.19 3.20
N SER A 261 4.48 -4.62 3.87
CA SER A 261 4.98 -5.17 5.14
C SER A 261 3.95 -5.05 6.26
N ILE A 262 3.24 -3.92 6.35
CA ILE A 262 2.15 -3.75 7.33
C ILE A 262 1.04 -4.79 7.09
N ASN A 263 0.60 -4.96 5.83
CA ASN A 263 -0.42 -5.96 5.51
C ASN A 263 0.05 -7.40 5.76
N HIS A 264 1.34 -7.70 5.55
CA HIS A 264 1.92 -9.00 5.90
C HIS A 264 1.91 -9.24 7.41
N VAL A 265 2.24 -8.22 8.22
CA VAL A 265 2.13 -8.28 9.69
C VAL A 265 0.68 -8.46 10.14
N ILE A 266 -0.27 -7.75 9.52
CA ILE A 266 -1.71 -7.89 9.79
C ILE A 266 -2.20 -9.31 9.45
N ALA A 267 -1.70 -9.92 8.38
CA ALA A 267 -2.04 -11.31 8.04
C ALA A 267 -1.51 -12.34 9.05
N LEU A 268 -0.47 -11.98 9.83
CA LEU A 268 0.15 -12.83 10.86
C LEU A 268 -0.32 -12.49 12.29
N LYS A 269 -1.27 -11.57 12.44
CA LYS A 269 -1.86 -11.13 13.71
C LYS A 269 -2.65 -12.27 14.36
N LEU A 270 -2.29 -12.60 15.61
CA LEU A 270 -3.02 -13.56 16.45
C LEU A 270 -3.99 -12.83 17.38
N GLU A 271 -5.25 -13.21 17.26
CA GLU A 271 -6.35 -12.74 18.09
C GLU A 271 -6.78 -13.86 19.05
N SER A 272 -7.24 -13.51 20.26
CA SER A 272 -7.65 -14.48 21.27
C SER A 272 -8.91 -15.26 20.84
N GLY A 273 -8.85 -16.59 20.90
CA GLY A 273 -9.98 -17.47 20.58
C GLY A 273 -11.06 -17.57 21.67
N THR A 274 -10.79 -17.07 22.88
CA THR A 274 -11.68 -17.15 24.05
C THR A 274 -12.14 -15.75 24.48
N ALA A 275 -12.82 -15.04 23.57
CA ALA A 275 -13.56 -13.84 23.94
C ALA A 275 -15.01 -14.25 24.27
N ALA A 276 -15.57 -13.70 25.33
CA ALA A 276 -16.99 -13.86 25.61
C ALA A 276 -17.81 -13.36 24.41
N PRO A 277 -18.96 -13.97 24.08
CA PRO A 277 -19.76 -13.57 22.93
C PRO A 277 -20.17 -12.09 23.03
N GLY A 278 -19.60 -11.26 22.16
CA GLY A 278 -19.82 -9.80 22.13
C GLY A 278 -18.60 -8.94 22.49
N GLU A 279 -17.56 -9.51 23.09
CA GLU A 279 -16.30 -8.81 23.37
C GLU A 279 -15.38 -8.83 22.13
N LYS A 280 -14.70 -7.71 21.84
CA LYS A 280 -13.70 -7.67 20.77
C LYS A 280 -12.55 -8.61 21.15
N PRO A 281 -12.05 -9.46 20.22
CA PRO A 281 -11.00 -10.40 20.55
C PRO A 281 -9.73 -9.64 20.96
N LYS A 282 -9.10 -10.09 22.05
CA LYS A 282 -7.87 -9.48 22.55
C LYS A 282 -6.70 -9.82 21.64
N PHE A 283 -5.93 -8.82 21.27
CA PHE A 283 -4.73 -9.00 20.45
C PHE A 283 -3.59 -9.62 21.28
N LEU A 284 -3.20 -10.85 20.94
CA LEU A 284 -2.18 -11.62 21.66
C LEU A 284 -0.77 -11.32 21.16
N GLY A 285 -0.61 -10.99 19.88
CA GLY A 285 0.66 -10.66 19.24
C GLY A 285 0.73 -11.11 17.78
N VAL A 286 1.90 -11.01 17.16
CA VAL A 286 2.12 -11.43 15.77
C VAL A 286 2.92 -12.73 15.73
N ARG A 287 2.56 -13.64 14.82
CA ARG A 287 3.34 -14.85 14.57
C ARG A 287 4.52 -14.55 13.65
N GLU A 288 5.71 -14.44 14.22
CA GLU A 288 6.93 -14.20 13.45
C GLU A 288 7.38 -15.44 12.67
N GLN A 289 7.34 -15.36 11.34
CA GLN A 289 7.68 -16.46 10.44
C GLN A 289 8.70 -16.00 9.39
N ARG A 290 9.69 -16.84 9.08
CA ARG A 290 10.66 -16.61 7.98
C ARG A 290 10.20 -17.25 6.66
N VAL A 291 9.42 -18.33 6.77
CA VAL A 291 9.04 -19.17 5.64
C VAL A 291 8.08 -18.46 4.69
N THR A 292 7.12 -17.69 5.19
CA THR A 292 6.14 -16.98 4.35
C THR A 292 6.80 -15.97 3.42
N GLY A 293 7.72 -15.15 3.94
CA GLY A 293 8.49 -14.21 3.12
C GLY A 293 9.30 -14.92 2.04
N PHE A 294 10.04 -15.98 2.41
CA PHE A 294 10.81 -16.76 1.45
C PHE A 294 9.93 -17.37 0.35
N ILE A 295 8.78 -17.95 0.72
CA ILE A 295 7.83 -18.55 -0.23
C ILE A 295 7.27 -17.50 -1.19
N VAL A 296 6.93 -16.30 -0.72
CA VAL A 296 6.43 -15.22 -1.58
C VAL A 296 7.47 -14.83 -2.63
N PHE A 297 8.73 -14.60 -2.23
CA PHE A 297 9.79 -14.26 -3.18
C PHE A 297 10.14 -15.41 -4.12
N LEU A 298 10.07 -16.66 -3.63
CA LEU A 298 10.24 -17.85 -4.47
C LEU A 298 9.15 -17.91 -5.55
N PHE A 299 7.87 -17.69 -5.21
CA PHE A 299 6.78 -17.68 -6.18
C PHE A 299 6.87 -16.50 -7.16
N ILE A 300 7.36 -15.33 -6.73
CA ILE A 300 7.67 -14.22 -7.64
C ILE A 300 8.74 -14.65 -8.66
N GLY A 301 9.80 -15.33 -8.23
CA GLY A 301 10.82 -15.88 -9.13
C GLY A 301 10.28 -16.95 -10.09
N LEU A 302 9.36 -17.79 -9.61
CA LEU A 302 8.70 -18.84 -10.41
C LEU A 302 7.53 -18.32 -11.28
N SER A 303 7.17 -17.04 -11.19
CA SER A 303 6.01 -16.47 -11.89
C SER A 303 6.08 -16.59 -13.42
N VAL A 304 7.29 -16.64 -13.99
CA VAL A 304 7.51 -16.86 -15.44
C VAL A 304 7.03 -18.23 -15.90
N PHE A 305 7.11 -19.26 -15.06
CA PHE A 305 6.55 -20.58 -15.37
C PHE A 305 5.02 -20.60 -15.24
N LEU A 306 4.47 -19.70 -14.41
CA LEU A 306 3.05 -19.58 -14.15
C LEU A 306 2.35 -18.55 -15.05
N THR A 307 3.04 -17.98 -16.05
CA THR A 307 2.48 -16.94 -16.95
C THR A 307 1.14 -17.34 -17.58
N LYS A 308 0.95 -18.62 -17.93
CA LYS A 308 -0.33 -19.10 -18.50
C LYS A 308 -1.49 -18.96 -17.52
N ILE A 309 -1.25 -19.16 -16.23
CA ILE A 309 -2.27 -19.05 -15.18
C ILE A 309 -2.45 -17.58 -14.77
N LEU A 310 -1.35 -16.85 -14.58
CA LEU A 310 -1.37 -15.43 -14.20
C LEU A 310 -2.01 -14.55 -15.27
N GLY A 311 -1.89 -14.91 -16.55
CA GLY A 311 -2.50 -14.21 -17.67
C GLY A 311 -4.03 -14.25 -17.68
N TYR A 312 -4.69 -15.04 -16.84
CA TYR A 312 -6.14 -14.99 -16.66
C TYR A 312 -6.61 -13.94 -15.65
N ILE A 313 -5.71 -13.36 -14.85
CA ILE A 313 -6.08 -12.42 -13.79
C ILE A 313 -6.25 -11.01 -14.41
N PRO A 314 -7.45 -10.42 -14.35
CA PRO A 314 -7.68 -9.07 -14.85
C PRO A 314 -7.10 -8.03 -13.88
N MET A 315 -6.43 -7.01 -14.41
CA MET A 315 -5.82 -5.91 -13.66
C MET A 315 -6.81 -5.15 -12.76
N PRO A 316 -8.08 -4.88 -13.15
CA PRO A 316 -9.07 -4.24 -12.29
C PRO A 316 -9.30 -4.96 -10.95
N VAL A 317 -9.23 -6.30 -10.94
CA VAL A 317 -9.36 -7.10 -9.71
C VAL A 317 -8.18 -6.84 -8.77
N LEU A 318 -6.96 -6.77 -9.31
CA LEU A 318 -5.76 -6.45 -8.51
C LEU A 318 -5.83 -5.03 -7.93
N TYR A 319 -6.35 -4.06 -8.68
CA TYR A 319 -6.57 -2.70 -8.18
C TYR A 319 -7.61 -2.68 -7.03
N GLY A 320 -8.64 -3.53 -7.08
CA GLY A 320 -9.60 -3.67 -6.00
C GLY A 320 -8.97 -4.23 -4.72
N VAL A 321 -8.04 -5.18 -4.86
CA VAL A 321 -7.22 -5.69 -3.75
C VAL A 321 -6.26 -4.62 -3.23
N PHE A 322 -5.67 -3.80 -4.11
CA PHE A 322 -4.83 -2.67 -3.70
C PHE A 322 -5.62 -1.65 -2.88
N LEU A 323 -6.83 -1.30 -3.32
CA LEU A 323 -7.72 -0.43 -2.55
C LEU A 323 -8.02 -1.01 -1.16
N TYR A 324 -8.33 -2.32 -1.08
CA TYR A 324 -8.55 -3.01 0.19
C TYR A 324 -7.31 -2.95 1.10
N MET A 325 -6.12 -3.24 0.58
CA MET A 325 -4.86 -3.19 1.33
C MET A 325 -4.55 -1.78 1.85
N GLY A 326 -4.83 -0.74 1.06
CA GLY A 326 -4.70 0.65 1.47
C GLY A 326 -5.61 0.98 2.66
N ILE A 327 -6.91 0.72 2.53
CA ILE A 327 -7.90 1.00 3.58
C ILE A 327 -7.65 0.17 4.85
N SER A 328 -7.32 -1.11 4.70
CA SER A 328 -7.03 -2.00 5.84
C SER A 328 -5.79 -1.53 6.62
N SER A 329 -4.75 -1.07 5.93
CA SER A 329 -3.55 -0.54 6.59
C SER A 329 -3.81 0.75 7.38
N MET A 330 -4.73 1.60 6.90
CA MET A 330 -5.09 2.86 7.56
C MET A 330 -5.92 2.65 8.83
N LYS A 331 -6.78 1.62 8.87
CA LYS A 331 -7.66 1.35 10.02
C LYS A 331 -6.91 1.04 11.32
N GLU A 332 -5.70 0.50 11.22
CA GLU A 332 -4.85 0.14 12.37
C GLU A 332 -4.03 1.32 12.90
N ILE A 333 -4.07 2.49 12.24
CA ILE A 333 -3.32 3.69 12.65
C ILE A 333 -4.16 4.53 13.63
N GLN A 334 -3.60 4.89 14.79
CA GLN A 334 -4.32 5.69 15.79
C GLN A 334 -4.66 7.10 15.28
N PHE A 335 -3.77 7.71 14.48
CA PHE A 335 -4.06 8.95 13.77
C PHE A 335 -5.43 8.93 13.07
N ILE A 336 -5.75 7.89 12.30
CA ILE A 336 -7.04 7.78 11.61
C ILE A 336 -8.19 7.66 12.60
N SER A 337 -8.00 6.92 13.69
CA SER A 337 -9.00 6.84 14.77
C SER A 337 -9.25 8.22 15.38
N ARG A 338 -8.22 9.04 15.57
CA ARG A 338 -8.35 10.42 16.08
C ARG A 338 -8.98 11.38 15.07
N VAL A 339 -8.70 11.22 13.77
CA VAL A 339 -9.40 11.97 12.71
C VAL A 339 -10.90 11.62 12.70
N LEU A 340 -11.24 10.33 12.82
CA LEU A 340 -12.63 9.88 12.91
C LEU A 340 -13.35 10.43 14.17
N LEU A 341 -12.62 10.65 15.27
CA LEU A 341 -13.19 11.29 16.47
C LEU A 341 -13.66 12.72 16.24
N ILE A 342 -13.10 13.47 15.29
CA ILE A 342 -13.58 14.82 14.94
C ILE A 342 -15.02 14.78 14.41
N PHE A 343 -15.37 13.72 13.68
CA PHE A 343 -16.68 13.54 13.08
C PHE A 343 -17.66 12.77 13.99
N MET A 344 -17.21 12.38 15.19
CA MET A 344 -18.00 11.58 16.13
C MET A 344 -18.59 12.48 17.22
N PRO A 345 -19.91 12.42 17.50
CA PRO A 345 -20.49 13.14 18.64
C PRO A 345 -19.95 12.57 19.96
N GLU A 346 -19.75 13.42 20.96
CA GLU A 346 -19.21 13.03 22.28
C GLU A 346 -20.01 11.87 22.92
N LYS A 347 -21.31 11.78 22.67
CA LYS A 347 -22.18 10.71 23.19
C LYS A 347 -21.84 9.30 22.68
N TYR A 348 -21.32 9.19 21.46
CA TYR A 348 -21.00 7.88 20.86
C TYR A 348 -19.52 7.54 20.97
N GLN A 349 -18.72 8.38 21.62
CA GLN A 349 -17.29 8.23 21.66
C GLN A 349 -16.89 6.93 22.38
N PRO A 350 -16.04 6.08 21.77
CA PRO A 350 -15.57 4.87 22.42
C PRO A 350 -14.64 5.20 23.58
N ASP A 351 -14.57 4.29 24.57
CA ASP A 351 -13.76 4.41 25.78
C ASP A 351 -12.24 4.28 25.50
N TYR A 352 -11.66 5.28 24.83
CA TYR A 352 -10.21 5.38 24.72
C TYR A 352 -9.60 5.95 26.00
N VAL A 353 -8.51 5.34 26.47
CA VAL A 353 -7.84 5.73 27.73
C VAL A 353 -7.38 7.18 27.73
N TYR A 354 -6.89 7.70 26.60
CA TYR A 354 -6.42 9.09 26.50
C TYR A 354 -7.54 10.13 26.62
N LEU A 355 -8.78 9.77 26.26
CA LEU A 355 -9.95 10.67 26.39
C LEU A 355 -10.36 10.89 27.85
N ARG A 356 -9.95 9.99 28.76
CA ARG A 356 -10.21 10.14 30.20
C ARG A 356 -9.30 11.19 30.85
N TYR A 357 -8.11 11.41 30.29
CA TYR A 357 -7.09 12.30 30.86
C TYR A 357 -6.96 13.64 30.12
N VAL A 358 -7.31 13.70 28.83
CA VAL A 358 -7.15 14.89 28.00
C VAL A 358 -8.51 15.37 27.49
N ARG A 359 -8.80 16.68 27.63
CA ARG A 359 -10.04 17.29 27.15
C ARG A 359 -10.16 17.19 25.63
N THR A 360 -11.34 16.85 25.12
CA THR A 360 -11.64 16.63 23.68
C THR A 360 -11.18 17.77 22.77
N SER A 361 -11.36 19.03 23.18
CA SER A 361 -10.90 20.21 22.40
C SER A 361 -9.38 20.22 22.14
N ARG A 362 -8.57 19.77 23.10
CA ARG A 362 -7.10 19.67 22.95
C ARG A 362 -6.73 18.55 21.98
N VAL A 363 -7.46 17.43 22.02
CA VAL A 363 -7.32 16.33 21.06
C VAL A 363 -7.64 16.82 19.64
N HIS A 364 -8.71 17.59 19.45
CA HIS A 364 -9.08 18.14 18.15
C HIS A 364 -8.03 19.12 17.61
N MET A 365 -7.52 20.04 18.43
CA MET A 365 -6.41 20.93 18.03
C MET A 365 -5.17 20.14 17.62
N PHE A 366 -4.82 19.11 18.38
CA PHE A 366 -3.69 18.24 18.08
C PHE A 366 -3.88 17.53 16.73
N THR A 367 -5.05 16.94 16.48
CA THR A 367 -5.36 16.29 15.20
C THR A 367 -5.38 17.25 14.03
N PHE A 368 -5.81 18.50 14.23
CA PHE A 368 -5.83 19.51 13.18
C PHE A 368 -4.41 19.87 12.71
N ILE A 369 -3.46 20.01 13.66
CA ILE A 369 -2.04 20.23 13.34
C ILE A 369 -1.50 19.06 12.52
N GLN A 370 -1.80 17.82 12.91
CA GLN A 370 -1.36 16.63 12.16
C GLN A 370 -1.96 16.55 10.75
N ILE A 371 -3.24 16.89 10.57
CA ILE A 371 -3.89 16.95 9.24
C ILE A 371 -3.23 18.03 8.38
N SER A 372 -3.00 19.23 8.92
CA SER A 372 -2.32 20.32 8.20
C SER A 372 -0.92 19.88 7.74
N CYS A 373 -0.20 19.18 8.61
CA CYS A 373 1.10 18.59 8.33
C CYS A 373 1.03 17.55 7.21
N LEU A 374 0.03 16.66 7.24
CA LEU A 374 -0.22 15.65 6.22
C LEU A 374 -0.54 16.28 4.84
N VAL A 375 -1.35 17.33 4.80
CA VAL A 375 -1.67 18.06 3.58
C VAL A 375 -0.42 18.71 2.98
N LEU A 376 0.42 19.33 3.81
CA LEU A 376 1.70 19.88 3.37
C LEU A 376 2.58 18.81 2.71
N LEU A 377 2.68 17.63 3.35
CA LEU A 377 3.41 16.49 2.79
C LEU A 377 2.85 16.01 1.46
N TRP A 378 1.52 15.96 1.32
CA TRP A 378 0.85 15.57 0.09
C TRP A 378 1.17 16.53 -1.06
N VAL A 379 1.09 17.85 -0.81
CA VAL A 379 1.38 18.89 -1.81
C VAL A 379 2.84 18.84 -2.26
N ILE A 380 3.78 18.61 -1.35
CA ILE A 380 5.19 18.49 -1.70
C ILE A 380 5.43 17.21 -2.52
N LYS A 381 4.75 16.12 -2.17
CA LYS A 381 4.88 14.83 -2.86
C LYS A 381 4.33 14.85 -4.28
N SER A 382 3.29 15.65 -4.56
CA SER A 382 2.70 15.74 -5.91
C SER A 382 3.64 16.41 -6.93
N VAL A 383 4.68 17.10 -6.48
CA VAL A 383 5.70 17.70 -7.35
C VAL A 383 6.84 16.70 -7.59
N GLU A 384 6.88 16.07 -8.76
CA GLU A 384 7.85 15.02 -9.11
C GLU A 384 9.31 15.44 -8.90
N SER A 385 9.67 16.68 -9.26
CA SER A 385 11.02 17.23 -9.10
C SER A 385 11.45 17.40 -7.64
N ILE A 386 10.51 17.66 -6.73
CA ILE A 386 10.78 17.91 -5.31
C ILE A 386 10.68 16.60 -4.50
N SER A 387 10.00 15.57 -5.02
CA SER A 387 9.87 14.26 -4.36
C SER A 387 11.21 13.60 -4.02
N ILE A 388 12.31 13.98 -4.68
CA ILE A 388 13.66 13.48 -4.38
C ILE A 388 14.17 14.00 -3.01
N LEU A 389 13.69 15.17 -2.54
CA LEU A 389 14.02 15.74 -1.22
C LEU A 389 13.19 15.15 -0.06
N PHE A 390 12.45 14.06 -0.30
CA PHE A 390 11.60 13.40 0.69
C PHE A 390 12.27 13.17 2.08
N PRO A 391 13.56 12.80 2.19
CA PRO A 391 14.28 12.72 3.46
C PRO A 391 14.33 14.02 4.28
N ILE A 392 14.55 15.15 3.61
CA ILE A 392 14.66 16.47 4.23
C ILE A 392 13.28 16.92 4.72
N MET A 393 12.23 16.54 4.00
CA MET A 393 10.86 16.79 4.38
C MET A 393 10.49 16.07 5.69
N VAL A 394 10.89 14.81 5.87
CA VAL A 394 10.66 14.09 7.14
C VAL A 394 11.38 14.77 8.31
N LEU A 395 12.60 15.29 8.09
CA LEU A 395 13.30 16.09 9.10
C LEU A 395 12.57 17.40 9.43
N ALA A 396 11.94 18.06 8.45
CA ALA A 396 11.13 19.25 8.69
C ALA A 396 9.92 18.96 9.59
N LEU A 397 9.34 17.75 9.50
CA LEU A 397 8.27 17.33 10.39
C LEU A 397 8.73 17.18 11.86
N VAL A 398 9.99 16.81 12.09
CA VAL A 398 10.59 16.84 13.44
C VAL A 398 10.63 18.28 13.97
N GLY A 399 10.87 19.25 13.10
CA GLY A 399 10.73 20.68 13.40
C GLY A 399 9.30 21.05 13.81
N ALA A 400 8.29 20.55 13.09
CA ALA A 400 6.88 20.76 13.45
C ALA A 400 6.52 20.16 14.83
N ARG A 401 7.18 19.07 15.24
CA ARG A 401 7.03 18.52 16.60
C ARG A 401 7.57 19.46 17.67
N LYS A 402 8.72 20.08 17.43
CA LYS A 402 9.27 21.06 18.38
C LYS A 402 8.33 22.26 18.55
N VAL A 403 7.58 22.63 17.52
CA VAL A 403 6.51 23.64 17.62
C VAL A 403 5.34 23.16 18.48
N MET A 404 4.97 21.87 18.40
CA MET A 404 3.92 21.30 19.27
C MET A 404 4.29 21.31 20.76
N ASP A 405 5.57 21.17 21.10
CA ASP A 405 6.04 21.23 22.50
C ASP A 405 5.82 22.62 23.14
N TYR A 406 5.65 23.69 22.35
CA TYR A 406 5.29 25.02 22.85
C TYR A 406 3.79 25.21 23.09
N LEU A 407 2.93 24.42 22.42
CA LEU A 407 1.48 24.60 22.44
C LEU A 407 0.76 23.76 23.51
N PHE A 408 1.40 22.70 23.99
CA PHE A 408 0.79 21.69 24.87
C PHE A 408 1.70 21.36 26.05
N THR A 409 1.09 20.92 27.16
CA THR A 409 1.86 20.50 28.34
C THR A 409 2.43 19.09 28.11
N GLN A 410 3.63 18.80 28.64
CA GLN A 410 4.29 17.49 28.47
C GLN A 410 3.41 16.29 28.87
N ARG A 411 2.59 16.44 29.92
CA ARG A 411 1.64 15.40 30.36
C ARG A 411 0.54 15.11 29.33
N GLU A 412 0.01 16.15 28.68
CA GLU A 412 -1.01 15.97 27.62
C GLU A 412 -0.41 15.25 26.41
N LEU A 413 0.84 15.58 26.05
CA LEU A 413 1.59 14.89 25.00
C LEU A 413 1.85 13.42 25.34
N GLU A 414 2.24 13.13 26.58
CA GLU A 414 2.52 11.76 27.02
C GLU A 414 1.28 10.87 26.91
N TYR A 415 0.10 11.35 27.31
CA TYR A 415 -1.16 10.60 27.13
C TYR A 415 -1.61 10.49 25.66
N LEU A 416 -1.23 11.42 24.80
CA LEU A 416 -1.54 11.40 23.36
C LEU A 416 -0.53 10.57 22.54
N ASP A 417 0.66 10.31 23.09
CA ASP A 417 1.79 9.65 22.43
C ASP A 417 2.04 8.22 22.92
N ASP A 418 1.89 7.96 24.23
CA ASP A 418 2.13 6.64 24.80
C ASP A 418 0.82 5.87 24.96
N VAL A 419 0.77 4.72 24.29
CA VAL A 419 -0.11 3.63 24.71
C VAL A 419 0.48 3.09 26.01
N VAL A 420 -0.02 3.56 27.14
CA VAL A 420 0.28 2.95 28.45
C VAL A 420 0.04 1.45 28.30
N PRO A 421 1.08 0.59 28.38
CA PRO A 421 0.91 -0.86 28.29
C PRO A 421 -0.08 -1.30 29.37
N GLU A 422 -0.94 -2.29 29.11
CA GLU A 422 -1.86 -2.83 30.13
C GLU A 422 -1.11 -3.28 31.41
N VAL A 423 0.17 -3.64 31.29
CA VAL A 423 1.05 -3.99 32.42
C VAL A 423 1.38 -2.76 33.26
N VAL A 424 1.72 -1.64 32.62
CA VAL A 424 1.94 -0.35 33.30
C VAL A 424 0.62 0.20 33.85
N LYS A 425 -0.53 -0.08 33.21
CA LYS A 425 -1.85 0.22 33.78
C LYS A 425 -2.09 -0.54 35.08
N LYS A 426 -1.77 -1.84 35.11
CA LYS A 426 -1.86 -2.66 36.34
C LYS A 426 -0.90 -2.16 37.41
N GLU A 427 0.36 -1.86 37.08
CA GLU A 427 1.33 -1.33 38.04
C GLU A 427 0.94 0.06 38.57
N ILE A 428 0.33 0.92 37.74
CA ILE A 428 -0.18 2.24 38.17
C ILE A 428 -1.44 2.09 39.02
N GLU A 429 -2.34 1.16 38.70
CA GLU A 429 -3.50 0.83 39.53
C GLU A 429 -3.07 0.24 40.88
N GLU A 430 -2.10 -0.68 40.89
CA GLU A 430 -1.53 -1.26 42.10
C GLU A 430 -0.84 -0.19 42.97
N ARG A 431 -0.04 0.71 42.38
CA ARG A 431 0.57 1.83 43.12
C ARG A 431 -0.45 2.84 43.65
N LYS A 432 -1.56 3.06 42.95
CA LYS A 432 -2.64 3.92 43.44
C LYS A 432 -3.36 3.28 44.63
N ASN A 433 -3.66 1.99 44.53
CA ASN A 433 -4.32 1.25 45.59
C ASN A 433 -3.44 1.19 46.85
N SER A 434 -2.12 0.99 46.71
CA SER A 434 -1.19 1.04 47.84
C SER A 434 -1.09 2.44 48.46
N ALA A 435 -1.02 3.50 47.65
CA ALA A 435 -0.95 4.87 48.16
C ALA A 435 -2.27 5.38 48.80
N SER A 436 -3.42 4.79 48.46
CA SER A 436 -4.68 5.04 49.17
C SER A 436 -4.77 4.30 50.51
N LEU A 437 -4.17 3.11 50.62
CA LEU A 437 -4.10 2.37 51.87
C LEU A 437 -3.23 3.12 52.89
N ASP A 438 -2.04 3.58 52.51
CA ASP A 438 -1.14 4.34 53.41
C ASP A 438 -1.79 5.63 53.96
N LYS A 439 -2.60 6.32 53.15
CA LYS A 439 -3.32 7.52 53.61
C LYS A 439 -4.47 7.24 54.57
N THR A 440 -5.06 6.05 54.48
CA THR A 440 -6.15 5.66 55.39
C THR A 440 -5.58 5.24 56.75
N ASP A 441 -4.33 4.77 56.79
CA ASP A 441 -3.63 4.42 58.03
C ASP A 441 -3.06 5.67 58.73
N GLU A 442 -2.68 6.73 58.01
CA GLU A 442 -2.29 8.02 58.60
C GLU A 442 -3.48 8.85 59.14
N GLU A 443 -4.70 8.68 58.63
CA GLU A 443 -5.90 9.34 59.17
C GLU A 443 -6.51 8.62 60.39
N ASN A 444 -6.06 7.40 60.68
CA ASN A 444 -6.53 6.58 61.82
C ASN A 444 -5.52 6.51 62.99
N GLN A 445 -4.44 7.28 62.95
CA GLN A 445 -3.55 7.58 64.07
C GLN A 445 -3.74 9.02 64.54
#